data_AF-A0A2N9JC01-F1
#
_entry.id   AF-A0A2N9JC01-F1
#
_cell.length_a   1.000
_cell.length_b   1.000
_cell.length_c   1.000
_cell.angle_alpha   90.00
_cell.angle_beta   90.00
_cell.angle_gamma   90.00
#
_symmetry.space_group_name_H-M   'P 1'
#
loop_
_entity.id
_entity.type
_entity.pdbx_description
1 polymer ?
#
loop_
_entity_poly.entity_id
_entity_poly.type
_entity_poly.pdbx_seq_one_letter_code
_entity_poly.pdbx_strand_id
1 'polypeptide(L)'
;MNGFDRDPMLDALKRTFEELDPVPSGLTEKILVAVALEDLELEYELLTMVHRSQQLAGVRSGDDQKLVLEFTASGVTVMLRVSPIDDGHRRIDGWVVRAADAKDAAAELTASLWQEHGTATSPVGSHGRFEFANVPSGLTRLDLVAAGSDPAFRTTLFEI
;
A
#
# COMPACT_ATOMS: atom_id res chain seq x y z
N MET A 1 -33.84 -37.25 -10.42
CA MET A 1 -34.43 -36.96 -9.10
C MET A 1 -33.28 -36.52 -8.20
N ASN A 2 -33.30 -35.26 -7.81
CA ASN A 2 -32.23 -34.51 -7.15
C ASN A 2 -31.97 -34.98 -5.71
N GLY A 3 -30.76 -34.74 -5.21
CA GLY A 3 -30.53 -34.65 -3.78
C GLY A 3 -29.04 -34.73 -3.43
N PHE A 4 -28.42 -33.57 -3.23
CA PHE A 4 -27.19 -33.47 -2.45
C PHE A 4 -27.42 -34.20 -1.14
N ASP A 5 -26.79 -35.37 -0.96
CA ASP A 5 -26.82 -36.10 0.29
C ASP A 5 -26.12 -35.19 1.31
N ARG A 6 -26.91 -34.52 2.15
CA ARG A 6 -26.37 -33.57 3.12
C ARG A 6 -25.58 -34.38 4.13
N ASP A 7 -24.28 -34.13 4.22
CA ASP A 7 -23.43 -34.79 5.20
C ASP A 7 -23.94 -34.39 6.60
N PRO A 8 -24.48 -35.34 7.38
CA PRO A 8 -25.04 -35.05 8.70
C PRO A 8 -23.99 -34.46 9.66
N MET A 9 -22.70 -34.69 9.41
CA MET A 9 -21.61 -34.08 10.16
C MET A 9 -21.49 -32.58 9.86
N LEU A 10 -21.64 -32.17 8.60
CA LEU A 10 -21.62 -30.76 8.21
C LEU A 10 -22.85 -30.01 8.74
N ASP A 11 -24.01 -30.66 8.75
CA ASP A 11 -25.24 -30.07 9.33
C ASP A 11 -25.12 -29.91 10.86
N ALA A 12 -24.51 -30.88 11.55
CA ALA A 12 -24.23 -30.78 12.98
C ALA A 12 -23.23 -29.65 13.29
N LEU A 13 -22.15 -29.55 12.51
CA LEU A 13 -21.15 -28.50 12.64
C LEU A 13 -21.76 -27.11 12.45
N LYS A 14 -22.61 -26.95 11.42
CA LYS A 14 -23.31 -25.69 11.15
C LYS A 14 -24.15 -25.24 12.35
N ARG A 15 -24.93 -26.14 12.95
CA ARG A 15 -25.76 -25.82 14.12
C ARG A 15 -24.91 -25.37 15.31
N THR A 16 -23.79 -26.04 15.56
CA THR A 16 -22.87 -25.65 16.63
C THR A 16 -22.34 -24.23 16.45
N PHE A 17 -22.00 -23.84 15.22
CA PHE A 17 -21.57 -22.46 14.93
C PHE A 17 -22.71 -21.45 15.04
N GLU A 18 -23.92 -21.78 14.56
CA GLU A 18 -25.10 -20.91 14.70
C GLU A 18 -25.47 -20.64 16.17
N GLU A 19 -25.22 -21.59 17.07
CA GLU A 19 -25.49 -21.46 18.51
C GLU A 19 -24.36 -20.78 19.29
N LEU A 20 -23.10 -21.10 19.00
CA LEU A 20 -21.95 -20.58 19.76
C LEU A 20 -21.42 -19.24 19.22
N ASP A 21 -21.59 -18.97 17.93
CA ASP A 21 -21.11 -17.76 17.26
C ASP A 21 -22.17 -17.21 16.29
N PRO A 22 -23.32 -16.75 16.83
CA PRO A 22 -24.36 -16.17 16.00
C PRO A 22 -23.87 -14.87 15.36
N VAL A 23 -24.29 -14.62 14.11
CA VAL A 23 -24.00 -13.36 13.41
C VAL A 23 -24.48 -12.19 14.28
N PRO A 24 -23.60 -11.22 14.62
CA PRO A 24 -23.97 -10.07 15.41
C PRO A 24 -25.16 -9.32 14.79
N SER A 25 -26.11 -8.91 15.62
CA SER A 25 -27.25 -8.14 15.14
C SER A 25 -26.79 -6.83 14.48
N GLY A 26 -27.40 -6.54 13.34
CA GLY A 26 -27.08 -5.36 12.55
C GLY A 26 -25.75 -5.44 11.79
N LEU A 27 -25.12 -6.62 11.67
CA LEU A 27 -23.83 -6.75 10.95
C LEU A 27 -23.97 -6.29 9.49
N THR A 28 -25.05 -6.70 8.81
CA THR A 28 -25.31 -6.31 7.42
C THR A 28 -25.45 -4.80 7.29
N GLU A 29 -26.21 -4.16 8.19
CA GLU A 29 -26.41 -2.72 8.22
C GLU A 29 -25.12 -1.98 8.57
N LYS A 30 -24.32 -2.50 9.51
CA LYS A 30 -23.01 -1.94 9.87
C LYS A 30 -22.02 -2.02 8.70
N ILE A 31 -22.00 -3.14 7.96
CA ILE A 31 -21.17 -3.29 6.76
C ILE A 31 -21.67 -2.35 5.65
N LEU A 32 -22.98 -2.28 5.42
CA LEU A 32 -23.55 -1.39 4.41
C LEU A 32 -23.26 0.09 4.72
N VAL A 33 -23.34 0.49 5.98
CA VAL A 33 -22.96 1.83 6.45
C VAL A 33 -21.46 2.05 6.29
N ALA A 34 -20.61 1.08 6.62
CA ALA A 34 -19.16 1.20 6.44
C ALA A 34 -18.79 1.38 4.97
N VAL A 35 -19.36 0.56 4.07
CA VAL A 35 -19.15 0.66 2.61
C VAL A 35 -19.69 1.98 2.06
N ALA A 36 -20.86 2.43 2.53
CA ALA A 36 -21.40 3.73 2.11
C ALA A 36 -20.60 4.92 2.67
N LEU A 37 -19.95 4.77 3.83
CA LEU A 37 -19.01 5.76 4.36
C LEU A 37 -17.71 5.78 3.55
N GLU A 38 -17.19 4.62 3.12
CA GLU A 38 -16.03 4.53 2.23
C GLU A 38 -16.29 5.28 0.89
N ASP A 39 -17.51 5.25 0.37
CA ASP A 39 -17.92 6.00 -0.83
C ASP A 39 -18.05 7.53 -0.58
N LEU A 40 -18.27 7.94 0.68
CA LEU A 40 -18.33 9.34 1.12
C LEU A 40 -16.97 9.90 1.60
N GLU A 41 -16.02 9.02 1.95
CA GLU A 41 -14.63 9.34 2.32
C GLU A 41 -13.69 9.45 1.10
N LEU A 42 -14.25 9.72 -0.09
CA LEU A 42 -13.52 10.00 -1.34
C LEU A 42 -12.64 11.27 -1.29
N GLU A 43 -12.33 11.80 -0.11
CA GLU A 43 -11.38 12.89 0.12
C GLU A 43 -10.27 12.58 1.14
N TYR A 44 -10.20 11.39 1.76
CA TYR A 44 -9.05 11.00 2.58
C TYR A 44 -8.73 9.51 2.43
N GLU A 45 -8.01 9.18 1.36
CA GLU A 45 -7.59 7.82 1.09
C GLU A 45 -6.51 7.34 2.07
N LEU A 46 -6.87 6.34 2.86
CA LEU A 46 -5.95 5.59 3.71
C LEU A 46 -5.02 4.74 2.85
N LEU A 47 -3.70 4.87 3.04
CA LEU A 47 -2.73 3.99 2.40
C LEU A 47 -2.57 2.73 3.24
N THR A 48 -2.86 1.59 2.62
CA THR A 48 -2.49 0.29 3.21
C THR A 48 -1.06 -0.04 2.78
N MET A 49 -0.13 -0.15 3.74
CA MET A 49 1.18 -0.78 3.50
C MET A 49 0.95 -2.29 3.39
N VAL A 50 0.92 -2.82 2.16
CA VAL A 50 0.44 -4.20 1.90
C VAL A 50 1.50 -5.26 2.25
N HIS A 51 2.79 -4.92 2.20
CA HIS A 51 3.83 -5.91 2.50
C HIS A 51 5.14 -5.27 2.98
N ARG A 52 5.67 -5.75 4.11
CA ARG A 52 7.05 -5.56 4.55
C ARG A 52 7.70 -6.95 4.58
N SER A 53 8.35 -7.35 3.50
CA SER A 53 9.10 -8.61 3.48
C SER A 53 10.48 -8.39 4.12
N GLN A 54 10.62 -8.77 5.39
CA GLN A 54 11.92 -8.96 6.01
C GLN A 54 12.38 -10.40 5.69
N GLN A 55 13.33 -10.56 4.77
CA GLN A 55 13.95 -11.87 4.57
C GLN A 55 14.88 -12.14 5.75
N LEU A 56 14.33 -12.70 6.83
CA LEU A 56 15.00 -13.01 8.09
C LEU A 56 15.97 -14.18 7.92
N ALA A 57 17.10 -13.96 7.26
CA ALA A 57 18.24 -14.85 7.30
C ALA A 57 19.06 -14.55 8.58
N GLY A 58 18.63 -15.12 9.71
CA GLY A 58 19.46 -15.38 10.90
C GLY A 58 20.20 -14.19 11.53
N VAL A 59 19.62 -13.62 12.60
CA VAL A 59 20.29 -12.95 13.73
C VAL A 59 21.59 -12.22 13.39
N ARG A 60 21.51 -11.07 12.70
CA ARG A 60 22.42 -9.94 12.88
C ARG A 60 21.61 -8.65 12.74
N SER A 61 21.52 -7.89 13.84
CA SER A 61 21.14 -6.48 13.79
C SER A 61 22.22 -5.77 12.98
N GLY A 62 21.95 -5.56 11.70
CA GLY A 62 22.82 -4.85 10.78
C GLY A 62 21.89 -4.18 9.78
N ASP A 63 22.09 -2.88 9.62
CA ASP A 63 21.29 -1.95 8.82
C ASP A 63 21.33 -2.23 7.30
N ASP A 64 21.73 -3.44 6.92
CA ASP A 64 22.03 -3.90 5.57
C ASP A 64 20.83 -4.63 4.92
N GLN A 65 19.61 -4.33 5.39
CA GLN A 65 18.40 -5.02 4.94
C GLN A 65 17.76 -4.29 3.75
N LYS A 66 17.52 -5.04 2.67
CA LYS A 66 16.70 -4.55 1.56
C LYS A 66 15.24 -4.54 1.99
N LEU A 67 14.63 -3.36 1.98
CA LEU A 67 13.23 -3.15 2.35
C LEU A 67 12.42 -2.96 1.07
N VAL A 68 11.37 -3.76 0.90
CA VAL A 68 10.38 -3.57 -0.18
C VAL A 68 9.10 -3.07 0.47
N LEU A 69 8.57 -1.97 -0.07
CA LEU A 69 7.33 -1.34 0.36
C LEU A 69 6.38 -1.25 -0.82
N GLU A 70 5.11 -1.51 -0.59
CA GLU A 70 4.05 -1.30 -1.58
C GLU A 70 2.97 -0.41 -0.97
N PHE A 71 2.62 0.64 -1.69
CA PHE A 71 1.57 1.58 -1.33
C PHE A 71 0.56 1.65 -2.47
N THR A 72 -0.73 1.59 -2.13
CA THR A 72 -1.82 1.67 -3.11
C THR A 72 -2.90 2.62 -2.62
N ALA A 73 -3.32 3.54 -3.49
CA ALA A 73 -4.41 4.51 -3.27
C ALA A 73 -4.83 5.13 -4.62
N SER A 74 -6.08 5.57 -4.81
CA SER A 74 -6.58 6.25 -6.03
C SER A 74 -6.31 5.52 -7.35
N GLY A 75 -6.28 4.19 -7.36
CA GLY A 75 -5.87 3.43 -8.55
C GLY A 75 -4.41 3.61 -8.94
N VAL A 76 -3.57 4.12 -8.03
CA VAL A 76 -2.12 4.21 -8.17
C VAL A 76 -1.47 3.23 -7.19
N THR A 77 -0.62 2.35 -7.71
CA THR A 77 0.24 1.47 -6.92
C THR A 77 1.68 1.90 -7.10
N VAL A 78 2.38 2.08 -5.98
CA VAL A 78 3.80 2.40 -5.93
C VAL A 78 4.54 1.33 -5.17
N MET A 79 5.45 0.65 -5.85
CA MET A 79 6.40 -0.27 -5.23
C MET A 79 7.75 0.42 -5.06
N LEU A 80 8.29 0.42 -3.84
CA LEU A 80 9.61 0.93 -3.51
C LEU A 80 10.51 -0.23 -3.11
N ARG A 81 11.73 -0.21 -3.62
CA ARG A 81 12.84 -1.01 -3.13
C ARG A 81 13.89 -0.08 -2.55
N VAL A 82 14.08 -0.18 -1.25
CA VAL A 82 15.11 0.53 -0.49
C VAL A 82 16.28 -0.42 -0.29
N SER A 83 17.46 0.00 -0.71
CA SER A 83 18.70 -0.77 -0.53
C SER A 83 19.72 0.08 0.25
N PRO A 84 20.42 -0.49 1.22
CA PRO A 84 21.50 0.19 1.93
C PRO A 84 22.64 0.55 0.97
N ILE A 85 23.27 1.70 1.23
CA ILE A 85 24.55 2.11 0.60
C ILE A 85 25.64 2.07 1.67
N ASP A 86 25.36 2.71 2.80
CA ASP A 86 26.14 2.71 4.03
C ASP A 86 25.19 2.90 5.24
N ASP A 87 25.75 3.05 6.45
CA ASP A 87 24.99 3.18 7.71
C ASP A 87 24.04 4.39 7.74
N GLY A 88 24.30 5.43 6.94
CA GLY A 88 23.52 6.68 6.94
C GLY A 88 22.72 6.93 5.67
N HIS A 89 22.90 6.10 4.64
CA HIS A 89 22.36 6.36 3.32
C HIS A 89 21.76 5.13 2.63
N ARG A 90 20.71 5.39 1.85
CA ARG A 90 19.91 4.42 1.11
C ARG A 90 19.75 4.83 -0.34
N ARG A 91 19.64 3.82 -1.21
CA ARG A 91 19.13 3.95 -2.58
C ARG A 91 17.67 3.53 -2.59
N ILE A 92 16.82 4.33 -3.22
CA ILE A 92 15.40 4.01 -3.44
C ILE A 92 15.17 3.86 -4.94
N ASP A 93 14.78 2.65 -5.35
CA ASP A 93 14.24 2.38 -6.69
C ASP A 93 12.72 2.26 -6.58
N GLY A 94 11.97 2.98 -7.41
CA GLY A 94 10.51 2.99 -7.37
C GLY A 94 9.87 2.63 -8.70
N TRP A 95 8.69 2.00 -8.65
CA TRP A 95 7.85 1.70 -9.79
C TRP A 95 6.41 2.14 -9.52
N VAL A 96 5.84 2.88 -10.46
CA VAL A 96 4.45 3.35 -10.42
C VAL A 96 3.63 2.59 -11.46
N VAL A 97 2.49 2.07 -11.02
CA VAL A 97 1.44 1.52 -11.88
C VAL A 97 0.18 2.35 -11.64
N ARG A 98 -0.50 2.78 -12.71
CA ARG A 98 -1.77 3.49 -12.63
C ARG A 98 -2.85 2.64 -13.30
N ALA A 99 -4.03 2.59 -12.73
CA ALA A 99 -5.21 2.00 -13.34
C ALA A 99 -5.57 2.79 -14.62
N ALA A 100 -6.14 2.09 -15.60
CA ALA A 100 -6.40 2.67 -16.92
C ALA A 100 -7.46 3.80 -16.89
N ASP A 101 -8.31 3.80 -15.86
CA ASP A 101 -9.35 4.78 -15.58
C ASP A 101 -8.90 5.89 -14.60
N ALA A 102 -7.66 5.83 -14.10
CA ALA A 102 -7.13 6.86 -13.21
C ALA A 102 -7.11 8.23 -13.92
N LYS A 103 -7.56 9.26 -13.20
CA LYS A 103 -7.45 10.64 -13.66
C LYS A 103 -5.97 10.96 -13.94
N ASP A 104 -5.72 11.59 -15.08
CA ASP A 104 -4.36 11.94 -15.55
C ASP A 104 -3.41 10.74 -15.77
N ALA A 105 -3.96 9.56 -16.14
CA ALA A 105 -3.15 8.36 -16.42
C ALA A 105 -2.02 8.56 -17.47
N ALA A 106 -2.17 9.54 -18.37
CA ALA A 106 -1.18 9.87 -19.40
C ALA A 106 -0.23 11.02 -19.00
N ALA A 107 -0.41 11.65 -17.84
CA ALA A 107 0.43 12.78 -17.42
C ALA A 107 1.82 12.31 -16.99
N GLU A 108 2.82 13.13 -17.31
CA GLU A 108 4.17 12.94 -16.77
C GLU A 108 4.16 13.20 -15.27
N LEU A 109 4.82 12.31 -14.52
CA LEU A 109 4.90 12.37 -13.07
C LEU A 109 6.31 12.71 -12.62
N THR A 110 6.39 13.46 -11.53
CA THR A 110 7.61 13.65 -10.76
C THR A 110 7.44 13.01 -9.39
N ALA A 111 8.36 12.13 -9.03
CA ALA A 111 8.49 11.64 -7.66
C ALA A 111 9.22 12.69 -6.82
N SER A 112 8.59 13.11 -5.72
CA SER A 112 9.14 14.06 -4.75
C SER A 112 9.27 13.36 -3.41
N LEU A 113 10.50 13.22 -2.95
CA LEU A 113 10.86 12.55 -1.71
C LEU A 113 11.18 13.59 -0.65
N TRP A 114 10.30 13.74 0.33
CA TRP A 114 10.44 14.67 1.42
C TRP A 114 11.07 14.02 2.65
N GLN A 115 12.01 14.72 3.27
CA GLN A 115 12.56 14.46 4.60
C GLN A 115 12.71 15.80 5.34
N GLU A 116 12.97 15.74 6.66
CA GLU A 116 13.22 16.94 7.47
C GLU A 116 14.35 17.82 6.89
N HIS A 117 15.41 17.18 6.37
CA HIS A 117 16.61 17.85 5.87
C HIS A 117 16.46 18.42 4.45
N GLY A 118 15.36 18.12 3.75
CA GLY A 118 15.14 18.60 2.39
C GLY A 118 14.21 17.74 1.55
N THR A 119 14.06 18.11 0.28
CA THR A 119 13.24 17.39 -0.69
C THR A 119 14.06 17.07 -1.93
N ALA A 120 14.10 15.81 -2.32
CA ALA A 120 14.69 15.36 -3.57
C ALA A 120 13.59 15.11 -4.60
N THR A 121 13.86 15.35 -5.87
CA THR A 121 12.92 15.06 -6.96
C THR A 121 13.56 14.16 -8.01
N SER A 122 12.75 13.31 -8.63
CA SER A 122 13.16 12.39 -9.68
C SER A 122 12.03 12.24 -10.70
N PRO A 123 12.29 12.40 -12.01
CA PRO A 123 11.27 12.18 -13.02
C PRO A 123 10.87 10.70 -13.03
N VAL A 124 9.57 10.43 -13.17
CA VAL A 124 9.07 9.08 -13.40
C VAL A 124 9.19 8.81 -14.90
N GLY A 125 10.02 7.84 -15.27
CA GLY A 125 10.22 7.47 -16.65
C GLY A 125 8.97 6.84 -17.28
N SER A 126 8.98 6.68 -18.60
CA SER A 126 7.85 6.13 -19.39
C SER A 126 7.37 4.74 -18.96
N HIS A 127 8.20 3.98 -18.24
CA HIS A 127 7.89 2.64 -17.72
C HIS A 127 7.44 2.69 -16.24
N GLY A 128 7.15 3.88 -15.70
CA GLY A 128 6.78 4.07 -14.30
C GLY A 128 7.95 4.03 -13.32
N ARG A 129 9.19 3.86 -13.78
CA ARG A 129 10.37 3.75 -12.90
C ARG A 129 10.95 5.12 -12.54
N PHE A 130 11.32 5.30 -11.28
CA PHE A 130 12.11 6.44 -10.79
C PHE A 130 13.20 5.96 -9.80
N GLU A 131 14.16 6.82 -9.52
CA GLU A 131 15.32 6.48 -8.67
C GLU A 131 15.77 7.67 -7.83
N PHE A 132 16.11 7.39 -6.57
CA PHE A 132 16.88 8.26 -5.69
C PHE A 132 18.15 7.54 -5.27
N ALA A 133 19.29 7.96 -5.80
CA ALA A 133 20.53 7.21 -5.69
C ALA A 133 21.22 7.32 -4.32
N ASN A 134 20.95 8.38 -3.55
CA ASN A 134 21.58 8.63 -2.26
C ASN A 134 20.65 9.45 -1.36
N VAL A 135 19.92 8.79 -0.49
CA VAL A 135 18.94 9.37 0.43
C VAL A 135 19.42 9.12 1.86
N PRO A 136 19.50 10.14 2.73
CA PRO A 136 19.73 9.91 4.16
C PRO A 136 18.71 8.94 4.75
N SER A 137 19.14 8.07 5.66
CA SER A 137 18.23 7.22 6.44
C SER A 137 17.31 8.08 7.32
N GLY A 138 16.09 7.61 7.56
CA GLY A 138 15.14 8.29 8.44
C GLY A 138 13.73 8.46 7.87
N LEU A 139 12.93 9.28 8.56
CA LEU A 139 11.51 9.42 8.27
C LEU A 139 11.28 10.17 6.95
N THR A 140 10.54 9.52 6.06
CA THR A 140 10.45 9.88 4.65
C THR A 140 9.00 9.86 4.18
N ARG A 141 8.64 10.77 3.27
CA ARG A 141 7.36 10.75 2.55
C ARG A 141 7.60 10.85 1.05
N LEU A 142 6.86 10.07 0.28
CA LEU A 142 6.86 10.13 -1.18
C LEU A 142 5.57 10.77 -1.67
N ASP A 143 5.71 11.79 -2.51
CA ASP A 143 4.63 12.40 -3.27
C ASP A 143 4.84 12.12 -4.77
N LEU A 144 3.81 11.71 -5.51
CA LEU A 144 3.83 11.71 -6.97
C LEU A 144 3.01 12.90 -7.46
N VAL A 145 3.67 13.80 -8.17
CA VAL A 145 3.07 15.05 -8.65
C VAL A 145 2.93 14.98 -10.16
N ALA A 146 1.71 15.18 -10.66
CA ALA A 146 1.47 15.38 -12.08
C ALA A 146 1.75 16.84 -12.44
N ALA A 147 2.34 17.08 -13.62
CA ALA A 147 2.69 18.44 -14.05
C ALA A 147 1.47 19.39 -14.00
N GLY A 148 1.58 20.47 -13.21
CA GLY A 148 0.55 21.50 -13.11
C GLY A 148 -0.69 21.14 -12.26
N SER A 149 -0.62 20.06 -11.47
CA SER A 149 -1.70 19.61 -10.58
C SER A 149 -1.21 19.44 -9.14
N ASP A 150 -2.15 19.26 -8.21
CA ASP A 150 -1.86 18.78 -6.85
C ASP A 150 -1.26 17.36 -6.88
N PRO A 151 -0.62 16.88 -5.79
CA PRO A 151 -0.04 15.55 -5.74
C PRO A 151 -1.10 14.49 -6.04
N ALA A 152 -0.89 13.73 -7.12
CA ALA A 152 -1.79 12.66 -7.52
C ALA A 152 -1.68 11.42 -6.63
N PHE A 153 -0.65 11.37 -5.78
CA PHE A 153 -0.43 10.33 -4.79
C PHE A 153 0.49 10.88 -3.71
N ARG A 154 0.24 10.51 -2.45
CA ARG A 154 1.08 10.85 -1.31
C ARG A 154 1.11 9.66 -0.38
N THR A 155 2.29 9.27 0.10
CA THR A 155 2.40 8.23 1.14
C THR A 155 2.19 8.83 2.55
N THR A 156 1.94 7.97 3.53
CA THR A 156 2.22 8.27 4.94
C THR A 156 3.73 8.38 5.13
N LEU A 157 4.14 8.88 6.29
CA LEU A 157 5.55 8.85 6.68
C LEU A 157 5.98 7.40 6.92
N PHE A 158 7.14 7.03 6.37
CA PHE A 158 7.76 5.71 6.55
C PHE A 158 9.26 5.86 6.80
N GLU A 159 9.84 4.89 7.49
CA GLU A 159 11.27 4.88 7.81
C GLU A 159 12.05 4.06 6.77
N ILE A 160 13.23 4.56 6.38
CA ILE A 160 14.18 3.93 5.45
C ILE A 160 15.58 3.87 6.06
#